data_AF-A0A238F3R8-F1
#
_entry.id   AF-A0A238F3R8-F1
#
_cell.length_a   1.000
_cell.length_b   1.000
_cell.length_c   1.000
_cell.angle_alpha   90.00
_cell.angle_beta   90.00
_cell.angle_gamma   90.00
#
_symmetry.space_group_name_H-M   'P 1'
#
loop_
_entity.id
_entity.type
_entity.pdbx_description
1 polymer ?
#
loop_
_entity_poly.entity_id
_entity_poly.type
_entity_poly.pdbx_seq_one_letter_code
_entity_poly.pdbx_strand_id
1 'polypeptide(L)'
;MSAPAQEPGHFNPITQRFEADSAHVVSSEQNGSTFPGDDNHSSQGVKTIPAPSTQPSFKDQVIGNAKKFAGQAFGREHEKVVGGALLAGHGKEKAEQIGKEVKAATEQQAALK
;
A
#
# COMPACT_ATOMS: atom_id res chain seq x y z
N MET A 1 -38.06 21.87 -23.13
CA MET A 1 -37.05 21.88 -22.05
C MET A 1 -37.72 21.31 -20.82
N SER A 2 -37.41 20.08 -20.43
CA SER A 2 -38.04 19.43 -19.26
C SER A 2 -37.23 19.74 -18.00
N ALA A 3 -37.91 20.18 -16.94
CA ALA A 3 -37.30 20.48 -15.64
C ALA A 3 -36.75 19.20 -14.98
N PRO A 4 -35.63 19.26 -14.23
CA PRO A 4 -35.16 18.12 -13.47
C PRO A 4 -36.18 17.76 -12.38
N ALA A 5 -36.55 16.47 -12.30
CA ALA A 5 -37.44 15.95 -11.27
C ALA A 5 -36.82 16.18 -9.88
N GLN A 6 -37.58 16.80 -8.98
CA GLN A 6 -37.18 16.99 -7.59
C GLN A 6 -37.18 15.61 -6.90
N GLU A 7 -36.01 15.11 -6.52
CA GLU A 7 -35.92 13.88 -5.74
C GLU A 7 -36.50 14.11 -4.32
N PRO A 8 -37.32 13.18 -3.80
CA PRO A 8 -37.84 13.28 -2.44
C PRO A 8 -36.71 13.15 -1.40
N GLY A 9 -36.78 13.93 -0.34
CA GLY A 9 -35.83 13.93 0.77
C GLY A 9 -36.41 14.58 2.03
N HIS A 10 -35.67 14.46 3.14
CA HIS A 10 -36.05 15.01 4.44
C HIS A 10 -34.90 15.81 5.06
N PHE A 11 -35.23 16.77 5.92
CA PHE A 11 -34.22 17.48 6.69
C PHE A 11 -33.80 16.66 7.92
N ASN A 12 -32.51 16.37 8.04
CA ASN A 12 -31.94 15.69 9.19
C ASN A 12 -31.49 16.70 10.25
N PRO A 13 -32.15 16.76 11.43
CA PRO A 13 -31.84 17.75 12.47
C PRO A 13 -30.51 17.49 13.19
N ILE A 14 -29.96 16.26 13.11
CA ILE A 14 -28.67 15.91 13.75
C ILE A 14 -27.51 16.44 12.92
N THR A 15 -27.58 16.26 11.60
CA THR A 15 -26.53 16.69 10.67
C THR A 15 -26.78 18.09 10.10
N GLN A 16 -27.94 18.70 10.41
CA GLN A 16 -28.39 20.01 9.93
C GLN A 16 -28.37 20.15 8.39
N ARG A 17 -28.70 19.08 7.67
CA ARG A 17 -28.70 19.06 6.19
C ARG A 17 -29.93 18.35 5.65
N PHE A 18 -30.30 18.68 4.41
CA PHE A 18 -31.34 17.96 3.67
C PHE A 18 -30.73 16.68 3.08
N GLU A 19 -31.29 15.53 3.44
CA GLU A 19 -30.84 14.20 3.01
C GLU A 19 -31.89 13.61 2.05
N ALA A 20 -31.45 13.02 0.95
CA ALA A 20 -32.36 12.38 -0.01
C ALA A 20 -32.88 11.05 0.56
N ASP A 21 -34.15 10.73 0.31
CA ASP A 21 -34.81 9.49 0.77
C ASP A 21 -34.45 8.27 -0.09
N SER A 22 -33.68 8.49 -1.16
CA SER A 22 -33.18 7.42 -2.01
C SER A 22 -32.27 6.51 -1.19
N ALA A 23 -32.62 5.22 -1.15
CA ALA A 23 -31.74 4.17 -0.63
C ALA A 23 -30.35 4.41 -1.22
N HIS A 24 -29.33 4.56 -0.38
CA HIS A 24 -27.97 4.83 -0.79
C HIS A 24 -27.57 3.87 -1.92
N VAL A 25 -27.71 4.31 -3.17
CA VAL A 25 -27.04 3.66 -4.29
C VAL A 25 -25.61 4.10 -4.12
N VAL A 26 -24.88 3.37 -3.28
CA VAL A 26 -23.43 3.40 -3.29
C VAL A 26 -23.08 2.96 -4.70
N SER A 27 -22.79 3.92 -5.58
CA SER A 27 -22.23 3.61 -6.88
C SER A 27 -21.02 2.72 -6.62
N SER A 28 -20.97 1.55 -7.26
CA SER A 28 -19.83 0.63 -7.17
C SER A 28 -18.53 1.26 -7.65
N GLU A 29 -18.58 2.49 -8.19
CA GLU A 29 -17.47 3.30 -8.65
C GLU A 29 -16.79 4.12 -7.55
N GLN A 30 -16.85 3.68 -6.28
CA GLN A 30 -15.88 4.15 -5.28
C GLN A 30 -14.49 3.58 -5.60
N ASN A 31 -13.87 4.13 -6.65
CA ASN A 31 -12.54 3.78 -7.14
C ASN A 31 -11.44 4.44 -6.28
N GLY A 32 -11.53 4.27 -4.96
CA GLY A 32 -10.61 4.82 -3.98
C GLY A 32 -10.03 3.73 -3.11
N SER A 33 -9.37 2.74 -3.72
CA SER A 33 -8.65 1.71 -2.99
C SER A 33 -7.51 2.35 -2.19
N THR A 34 -7.52 2.20 -0.87
CA THR A 34 -6.37 2.53 0.00
C THR A 34 -5.37 1.37 0.10
N PHE A 35 -5.64 0.26 -0.59
CA PHE A 35 -4.69 -0.82 -0.74
C PHE A 35 -3.62 -0.43 -1.77
N PRO A 36 -2.33 -0.52 -1.42
CA PRO A 36 -1.27 -0.27 -2.37
C PRO A 36 -1.25 -1.39 -3.41
N GLY A 37 -1.75 -1.08 -4.61
CA GLY A 37 -1.52 -1.82 -5.85
C GLY A 37 -2.65 -2.74 -6.28
N ASP A 38 -3.65 -2.17 -6.94
CA ASP A 38 -4.30 -2.85 -8.06
C ASP A 38 -4.69 -1.83 -9.15
N ASP A 39 -3.74 -0.96 -9.51
CA ASP A 39 -3.86 -0.08 -10.68
C ASP A 39 -3.58 -0.88 -11.96
N ASN A 40 -4.24 -2.02 -12.13
CA ASN A 40 -4.32 -2.71 -13.42
C ASN A 40 -5.44 -2.08 -14.26
N HIS A 41 -5.20 -0.85 -14.71
CA HIS A 41 -5.92 -0.33 -15.87
C HIS A 41 -5.52 -1.15 -17.10
N SER A 42 -6.27 -2.21 -17.39
CA SER A 42 -6.62 -2.62 -18.75
C SER A 42 -7.61 -3.77 -18.70
N SER A 43 -8.89 -3.42 -18.75
CA SER A 43 -9.93 -4.25 -19.34
C SER A 43 -9.51 -4.61 -20.77
N GLN A 44 -8.97 -5.82 -20.99
CA GLN A 44 -9.08 -6.61 -22.22
C GLN A 44 -8.23 -7.89 -22.10
N GLY A 45 -8.93 -9.02 -22.02
CA GLY A 45 -8.37 -10.34 -22.30
C GLY A 45 -7.74 -11.02 -21.08
N VAL A 46 -8.34 -12.14 -20.69
CA VAL A 46 -7.72 -13.18 -19.86
C VAL A 46 -6.40 -13.59 -20.54
N LYS A 47 -5.30 -12.94 -20.15
CA LYS A 47 -3.94 -13.34 -20.51
C LYS A 47 -3.40 -14.10 -19.32
N THR A 48 -3.34 -15.41 -19.49
CA THR A 48 -2.37 -16.33 -18.88
C THR A 48 -1.58 -15.73 -17.72
N ILE A 49 -1.86 -16.21 -16.50
CA ILE A 49 -1.09 -15.94 -15.29
C ILE A 49 0.40 -15.94 -15.66
N PRO A 50 1.07 -14.78 -15.71
CA PRO A 50 2.51 -14.75 -15.92
C PRO A 50 3.14 -15.50 -14.74
N ALA A 51 4.13 -16.34 -15.03
CA ALA A 51 4.94 -17.01 -14.02
C ALA A 51 5.34 -16.03 -12.90
N PRO A 52 5.52 -16.48 -11.63
CA PRO A 52 5.78 -15.59 -10.50
C PRO A 52 7.15 -14.94 -10.65
N SER A 53 7.22 -13.86 -11.43
CA SER A 53 8.42 -13.08 -11.64
C SER A 53 8.44 -11.97 -10.61
N THR A 54 9.32 -12.11 -9.63
CA THR A 54 9.88 -11.02 -8.80
C THR A 54 8.95 -10.21 -7.91
N GLN A 55 7.62 -10.42 -7.92
CA GLN A 55 6.74 -9.69 -7.00
C GLN A 55 6.87 -10.23 -5.58
N PRO A 56 7.15 -9.36 -4.59
CA PRO A 56 7.20 -9.76 -3.18
C PRO A 56 5.82 -10.20 -2.69
N SER A 57 5.79 -11.19 -1.78
CA SER A 57 4.54 -11.60 -1.15
C SER A 57 3.92 -10.44 -0.37
N PHE A 58 2.59 -10.43 -0.19
CA PHE A 58 1.93 -9.41 0.64
C PHE A 58 2.55 -9.28 2.03
N LYS A 59 2.94 -10.41 2.64
CA LYS A 59 3.64 -10.44 3.91
C LYS A 59 4.99 -9.72 3.84
N ASP A 60 5.77 -9.96 2.79
CA ASP A 60 7.05 -9.29 2.58
C ASP A 60 6.88 -7.80 2.30
N GLN A 61 5.79 -7.40 1.65
CA GLN A 61 5.47 -5.99 1.44
C GLN A 61 5.16 -5.27 2.76
N VAL A 62 4.33 -5.87 3.63
CA VAL A 62 3.99 -5.31 4.94
C VAL A 62 5.25 -5.19 5.81
N ILE A 63 6.02 -6.28 5.92
CA ILE A 63 7.25 -6.31 6.72
C ILE A 63 8.29 -5.35 6.11
N GLY A 64 8.40 -5.32 4.79
CA GLY A 64 9.33 -4.47 4.06
C GLY A 64 9.09 -2.99 4.31
N ASN A 65 7.83 -2.55 4.21
CA ASN A 65 7.43 -1.17 4.51
C ASN A 65 7.69 -0.80 5.98
N ALA A 66 7.32 -1.67 6.93
CA ALA A 66 7.55 -1.43 8.35
C ALA A 66 9.04 -1.28 8.69
N LYS A 67 9.90 -2.17 8.15
CA LYS A 67 11.35 -2.12 8.35
C LYS A 67 11.99 -0.91 7.68
N LYS A 68 11.53 -0.55 6.47
CA LYS A 68 12.00 0.65 5.76
C LYS A 68 11.70 1.91 6.57
N PHE A 69 10.47 2.03 7.06
CA PHE A 69 10.05 3.14 7.90
C PHE A 69 10.84 3.20 9.21
N ALA A 70 10.92 2.10 9.97
CA ALA A 70 11.67 2.04 11.22
C ALA A 70 13.15 2.40 11.02
N GLY A 71 13.77 1.88 9.95
CA GLY A 71 15.14 2.21 9.60
C GLY A 71 15.35 3.70 9.33
N GLN A 72 14.43 4.34 8.61
CA GLN A 72 14.48 5.79 8.35
C GLN A 72 14.21 6.62 9.60
N ALA A 73 13.24 6.23 10.42
CA ALA A 73 12.84 6.97 11.63
C ALA A 73 13.89 6.89 12.75
N PHE A 74 14.54 5.75 12.93
CA PHE A 74 15.46 5.50 14.04
C PHE A 74 16.94 5.46 13.63
N GLY A 75 17.26 5.84 12.38
CA GLY A 75 18.64 5.85 11.88
C GLY A 75 19.27 4.45 11.79
N ARG A 76 18.45 3.40 11.63
CA ARG A 76 18.92 2.02 11.49
C ARG A 76 19.02 1.65 10.01
N GLU A 77 20.16 1.98 9.39
CA GLU A 77 20.36 1.75 7.95
C GLU A 77 20.22 0.26 7.57
N HIS A 78 20.63 -0.68 8.44
CA HIS A 78 20.44 -2.10 8.19
C HIS A 78 18.95 -2.50 8.10
N GLU A 79 18.07 -1.93 8.93
CA GLU A 79 16.61 -2.20 8.85
C GLU A 79 16.01 -1.60 7.57
N LYS A 80 16.47 -0.41 7.18
CA LYS A 80 16.04 0.26 5.95
C LYS A 80 16.38 -0.57 4.71
N VAL A 81 17.59 -1.11 4.66
CA VAL A 81 18.05 -1.94 3.52
C VAL A 81 17.32 -3.29 3.51
N VAL A 82 17.11 -3.94 4.66
CA VAL A 82 16.30 -5.17 4.75
C VAL A 82 14.87 -4.92 4.24
N GLY A 83 14.27 -3.79 4.64
CA GLY A 83 12.94 -3.41 4.19
C GLY A 83 12.87 -3.22 2.67
N GLY A 84 13.85 -2.52 2.10
CA GLY A 84 13.97 -2.36 0.65
C GLY A 84 14.18 -3.69 -0.10
N ALA A 85 14.98 -4.60 0.45
CA ALA A 85 15.24 -5.90 -0.17
C ALA A 85 13.99 -6.81 -0.18
N LEU A 86 13.18 -6.76 0.88
CA LEU A 86 11.90 -7.46 0.92
C LEU A 86 10.93 -6.90 -0.12
N LEU A 87 10.86 -5.57 -0.27
CA LEU A 87 10.00 -4.91 -1.28
C LEU A 87 10.48 -5.17 -2.72
N ALA A 88 11.77 -5.44 -2.92
CA ALA A 88 12.33 -5.81 -4.22
C ALA A 88 12.12 -7.29 -4.58
N GLY A 89 11.46 -8.07 -3.72
CA GLY A 89 11.21 -9.50 -3.97
C GLY A 89 12.45 -10.39 -3.84
N HIS A 90 13.49 -9.95 -3.12
CA HIS A 90 14.70 -10.76 -2.90
C HIS A 90 14.48 -11.96 -1.97
N GLY A 91 13.32 -12.05 -1.33
CA GLY A 91 13.00 -13.08 -0.35
C GLY A 91 13.67 -12.84 1.01
N LYS A 92 13.16 -13.54 2.02
CA LYS A 92 13.54 -13.32 3.43
C LYS A 92 15.02 -13.57 3.70
N GLU A 93 15.55 -14.70 3.24
CA GLU A 93 16.93 -15.15 3.54
C GLU A 93 17.96 -14.16 3.00
N LYS A 94 17.81 -13.75 1.73
CA LYS A 94 18.69 -12.77 1.10
C LYS A 94 18.57 -11.39 1.74
N ALA A 95 17.34 -10.95 2.08
CA ALA A 95 17.13 -9.69 2.78
C ALA A 95 17.81 -9.67 4.16
N GLU A 96 17.75 -10.77 4.91
CA GLU A 96 18.42 -10.90 6.21
C GLU A 96 19.95 -10.91 6.08
N GLN A 97 20.49 -11.59 5.06
CA GLN A 97 21.93 -11.57 4.79
C GLN A 97 22.42 -10.16 4.49
N ILE A 98 21.75 -9.43 3.59
CA ILE A 98 22.09 -8.04 3.27
C ILE A 98 22.05 -7.17 4.54
N GLY A 99 21.03 -7.36 5.39
CA GLY A 99 20.93 -6.65 6.67
C GLY A 99 22.11 -6.89 7.61
N LYS A 100 22.60 -8.14 7.70
CA LYS A 100 23.76 -8.50 8.52
C LYS A 100 25.05 -7.87 8.00
N GLU A 101 25.25 -7.87 6.69
CA GLU A 101 26.41 -7.25 6.03
C GLU A 101 26.44 -5.73 6.29
N VAL A 102 25.30 -5.05 6.13
CA VAL A 102 25.18 -3.61 6.41
C VAL A 102 25.40 -3.31 7.89
N LYS A 103 24.85 -4.13 8.80
CA LYS A 103 25.06 -3.96 10.24
C LYS A 103 26.54 -4.10 10.60
N ALA A 104 27.21 -5.15 10.11
CA ALA A 104 28.63 -5.35 10.36
C ALA A 104 29.49 -4.20 9.81
N ALA A 105 29.20 -3.72 8.61
CA ALA A 105 29.90 -2.56 8.03
C ALA A 105 29.69 -1.28 8.85
N THR A 106 28.47 -1.07 9.36
CA THR A 106 28.13 0.10 10.18
C THR A 106 28.87 0.06 11.53
N GLU A 107 28.93 -1.11 12.16
CA GLU A 107 29.65 -1.31 13.43
C GLU A 107 31.17 -1.16 13.26
N GLN A 108 31.74 -1.69 12.18
CA GLN A 108 33.17 -1.52 11.86
C GLN A 108 33.52 -0.05 11.61
N GLN A 109 32.67 0.71 10.91
CA GLN A 109 32.87 2.15 10.71
C GLN A 109 32.74 2.95 12.00
N ALA A 110 31.87 2.52 12.93
CA ALA A 110 31.74 3.15 14.24
C ALA A 110 32.97 2.88 15.13
N ALA A 111 33.60 1.71 15.01
CA ALA A 111 34.80 1.36 15.78
C ALA A 111 36.09 2.05 15.29
N LEU A 112 36.08 2.62 14.09
CA LEU A 112 37.20 3.35 13.48
C LEU A 112 37.14 4.88 13.72
N LYS A 113 36.12 5.37 14.43
CA LYS A 113 35.93 6.78 14.81
C LYS A 113 36.23 7.00 16.27
#